data_AF-A0A9X3X0U0-F1
#
_entry.id   AF-A0A9X3X0U0-F1
#
_cell.length_a   1.000
_cell.length_b   1.000
_cell.length_c   1.000
_cell.angle_alpha   90.00
_cell.angle_beta   90.00
_cell.angle_gamma   90.00
#
_symmetry.space_group_name_H-M   'P 1'
#
loop_
_entity.id
_entity.type
_entity.pdbx_description
1 polymer ?
#
loop_
_entity_poly.entity_id
_entity_poly.type
_entity_poly.pdbx_seq_one_letter_code
_entity_poly.pdbx_strand_id
1 'polypeptide(L)'
;MSRRDSDRPLGRVSLLGAAALALLLSGCPTAGTLQNARPATADKWFQRATQDFKVADIDDAHDAVKRALAIVPDDPEVRKLAARIALARLDYAETLRLLKGIKGSEASGLRGRALWYKGDLEAAADQLDAMLNDPDVVDDWAKGITKLARRGSGRTPFALSGALLAAVELPHVSPLAPFFVVPVEIDGESALAMISTGNAEVVLDSATRPEPSWISLRFGKKLEVHDVPALTQDLSGVSKQMGAPIKALLGVNLLRHLHATIDYDGHQFVARSFAPPPPPDATRVDLSYIRGGGMILRGKFGGERGEPVSLLLDTSMTFPLALDEGGWKKAGSVAKDLKIVAEDPEQKLREGVVPMVRLGAFDVPKVPGVFGTPVDQIERQISLDIDGVLGTGLLAPFRVTFGDQGRLMWLEDTGLLIQRMLAESGGGQPYPEDAMPGMPDPLSPFGPQPGLGQPGGLVPQPGGGLAPGGNTSPGGNAPAGGAKPPKKAPER
;
A
#
# COMPACT_ATOMS: atom_id res chain seq x y z
N MET A 1 70.53 -13.57 36.32
CA MET A 1 71.34 -12.60 35.55
C MET A 1 70.63 -11.24 35.69
N SER A 2 71.01 -10.46 36.70
CA SER A 2 71.81 -9.21 36.62
C SER A 2 70.97 -8.03 36.11
N ARG A 3 70.44 -7.19 37.04
CA ARG A 3 70.93 -5.82 37.40
C ARG A 3 70.68 -4.79 36.27
N ARG A 4 70.19 -3.56 36.47
CA ARG A 4 70.17 -2.65 37.63
C ARG A 4 69.32 -1.41 37.26
N ASP A 5 68.73 -0.78 38.27
CA ASP A 5 68.30 0.63 38.30
C ASP A 5 69.43 1.61 37.90
N SER A 6 69.08 2.84 37.48
CA SER A 6 69.59 4.12 38.03
C SER A 6 69.06 5.36 37.29
N ASP A 7 68.31 6.18 38.03
CA ASP A 7 68.43 7.65 38.22
C ASP A 7 68.70 8.66 37.07
N ARG A 8 67.73 9.58 36.92
CA ARG A 8 67.76 11.09 36.99
C ARG A 8 68.93 11.87 36.32
N PRO A 9 68.64 13.04 35.69
CA PRO A 9 68.59 14.28 36.49
C PRO A 9 67.58 15.36 36.06
N LEU A 10 67.36 16.25 37.04
CA LEU A 10 66.66 17.54 36.97
C LEU A 10 67.36 18.55 36.04
N GLY A 11 66.56 19.32 35.30
CA GLY A 11 66.96 20.58 34.68
C GLY A 11 65.91 21.65 34.92
N ARG A 12 66.13 22.50 35.93
CA ARG A 12 65.42 23.78 36.12
C ARG A 12 66.09 24.85 35.25
N VAL A 13 65.33 25.59 34.46
CA VAL A 13 65.70 26.94 34.01
C VAL A 13 64.50 27.88 34.14
N SER A 14 64.61 28.75 35.16
CA SER A 14 64.23 30.16 35.31
C SER A 14 63.56 30.89 34.12
N LEU A 15 62.39 31.52 34.31
CA LEU A 15 62.08 32.91 34.73
C LEU A 15 61.71 33.84 33.55
N LEU A 16 60.57 34.51 33.75
CA LEU A 16 60.19 35.88 33.32
C LEU A 16 59.96 36.18 31.83
N GLY A 17 58.76 36.65 31.54
CA GLY A 17 58.42 37.33 30.30
C GLY A 17 56.94 37.68 30.23
N ALA A 18 56.47 38.59 31.09
CA ALA A 18 55.15 39.19 30.94
C ALA A 18 55.13 40.10 29.71
N ALA A 19 54.23 39.83 28.76
CA ALA A 19 53.80 40.79 27.76
C ALA A 19 52.31 40.55 27.47
N ALA A 20 51.48 41.41 28.06
CA ALA A 20 50.09 41.54 27.74
C ALA A 20 49.93 42.03 26.30
N LEU A 21 49.23 41.27 25.47
CA LEU A 21 48.63 41.79 24.24
C LEU A 21 47.17 41.34 24.21
N ALA A 22 46.31 42.24 24.67
CA ALA A 22 44.88 42.18 24.48
C ALA A 22 44.58 42.35 22.98
N LEU A 23 44.51 41.23 22.25
CA LEU A 23 43.97 41.20 20.90
C LEU A 23 42.45 41.12 20.99
N LEU A 24 41.84 42.24 20.58
CA LEU A 24 40.43 42.45 20.35
C LEU A 24 39.82 41.25 19.60
N LEU A 25 38.93 40.54 20.28
CA LEU A 25 38.01 39.57 19.70
C LEU A 25 36.94 40.32 18.89
N SER A 26 37.31 40.89 17.75
CA SER A 26 36.37 41.14 16.66
C SER A 26 36.26 39.85 15.85
N GLY A 27 35.52 38.88 16.40
CA GLY A 27 35.10 37.70 15.66
C GLY A 27 34.17 38.13 14.53
N CYS A 28 34.69 38.25 13.33
CA CYS A 28 33.87 38.20 12.12
C CYS A 28 33.04 36.91 12.20
N PRO A 29 31.71 36.95 12.02
CA PRO A 29 30.95 35.73 11.89
C PRO A 29 31.49 35.00 10.67
N THR A 30 32.12 33.86 10.91
CA THR A 30 32.44 32.89 9.88
C THR A 30 31.14 32.67 9.11
N ALA A 31 31.18 32.87 7.79
CA ALA A 31 30.11 32.54 6.87
C ALA A 31 29.94 31.00 6.83
N GLY A 32 29.46 30.44 7.94
CA GLY A 32 28.80 29.15 7.95
C GLY A 32 27.49 29.33 7.20
N THR A 33 27.24 28.41 6.27
CA THR A 33 25.96 28.10 5.63
C THR A 33 24.81 29.04 6.01
N LEU A 34 24.24 29.73 5.02
CA LEU A 34 22.92 30.37 5.09
C LEU A 34 21.86 29.34 5.53
N GLN A 35 21.89 28.95 6.79
CA GLN A 35 20.74 28.44 7.51
C GLN A 35 19.81 29.63 7.51
N ASN A 36 18.74 29.53 6.73
CA ASN A 36 17.54 30.31 6.95
C ASN A 36 17.24 30.18 8.45
N ALA A 37 17.68 31.15 9.25
CA ALA A 37 17.56 31.10 10.69
C ALA A 37 16.09 31.37 10.98
N ARG A 38 15.28 30.31 10.86
CA ARG A 38 13.86 30.34 11.15
C ARG A 38 13.70 30.92 12.56
N PRO A 39 12.73 31.80 12.79
CA PRO A 39 12.37 32.19 14.15
C PRO A 39 12.12 30.94 15.01
N ALA A 40 12.58 30.93 16.25
CA ALA A 40 12.51 29.76 17.12
C ALA A 40 11.09 29.17 17.24
N THR A 41 10.06 30.01 17.20
CA THR A 41 8.65 29.57 17.20
C THR A 41 8.27 28.85 15.90
N ALA A 42 8.70 29.33 14.74
CA ALA A 42 8.45 28.68 13.46
C ALA A 42 9.17 27.33 13.40
N ASP A 43 10.41 27.27 13.90
CA ASP A 43 11.16 26.02 13.94
C ASP A 43 10.50 24.98 14.83
N LYS A 44 10.00 25.36 16.02
CA LYS A 44 9.22 24.45 16.88
C LYS A 44 8.00 23.86 16.16
N TRP A 45 7.24 24.68 15.44
CA TRP A 45 6.08 24.20 14.66
C TRP A 45 6.50 23.29 13.51
N PHE A 46 7.59 23.62 12.82
CA PHE A 46 8.14 22.80 11.74
C PHE A 46 8.64 21.43 12.24
N GLN A 47 9.35 21.39 13.36
CA GLN A 47 9.83 20.14 13.98
C GLN A 47 8.65 19.28 14.43
N ARG A 48 7.63 19.88 15.06
CA ARG A 48 6.40 19.17 15.41
C ARG A 48 5.72 18.58 14.18
N ALA A 49 5.51 19.39 13.13
CA ALA A 49 4.91 18.90 11.89
C ALA A 49 5.72 17.77 11.24
N THR A 50 7.06 17.83 11.32
CA THR A 50 7.94 16.79 10.81
C THR A 50 7.76 15.50 11.60
N GLN A 51 7.73 15.57 12.93
CA GLN A 51 7.54 14.42 13.80
C GLN A 51 6.16 13.79 13.62
N ASP A 52 5.11 14.61 13.60
CA ASP A 52 3.73 14.16 13.42
C ASP A 52 3.55 13.51 12.04
N PHE A 53 4.12 14.11 10.98
CA PHE A 53 4.11 13.51 9.65
C PHE A 53 4.87 12.18 9.62
N LYS A 54 6.03 12.09 10.29
CA LYS A 54 6.87 10.89 10.33
C LYS A 54 6.13 9.68 10.89
N VAL A 55 5.28 9.88 11.90
CA VAL A 55 4.44 8.82 12.48
C VAL A 55 3.06 8.71 11.81
N ALA A 56 2.91 9.30 10.61
CA ALA A 56 1.68 9.36 9.82
C ALA A 56 0.46 9.98 10.54
N ASP A 57 0.68 10.89 11.49
CA ASP A 57 -0.38 11.73 12.06
C ASP A 57 -0.60 12.97 11.17
N ILE A 58 -1.29 12.75 10.06
CA ILE A 58 -1.39 13.72 8.97
C ILE A 58 -2.21 14.96 9.34
N ASP A 59 -3.18 14.83 10.24
CA ASP A 59 -4.01 15.96 10.69
C ASP A 59 -3.24 16.88 11.65
N ASP A 60 -2.57 16.31 12.66
CA ASP A 60 -1.73 17.09 13.57
C ASP A 60 -0.54 17.72 12.82
N ALA A 61 0.06 16.99 11.89
CA ALA A 61 1.12 17.51 11.02
C ALA A 61 0.64 18.70 10.19
N HIS A 62 -0.58 18.62 9.63
CA HIS A 62 -1.18 19.70 8.85
C HIS A 62 -1.42 20.96 9.71
N ASP A 63 -1.95 20.79 10.92
CA ASP A 63 -2.19 21.91 11.82
C ASP A 63 -0.89 22.58 12.29
N ALA A 64 0.13 21.77 12.60
CA ALA A 64 1.45 22.26 12.97
C ALA A 64 2.14 22.99 11.80
N VAL A 65 2.12 22.44 10.58
CA VAL A 65 2.79 23.06 9.43
C VAL A 65 2.09 24.36 9.00
N LYS A 66 0.77 24.45 9.15
CA LYS A 66 0.02 25.68 8.92
C LYS A 66 0.45 26.81 9.85
N ARG A 67 0.73 26.50 11.13
CA ARG A 67 1.27 27.47 12.10
C ARG A 67 2.69 27.90 11.76
N ALA A 68 3.52 26.99 11.24
CA ALA A 68 4.85 27.34 10.74
C ALA A 68 4.76 28.28 9.51
N LEU A 69 3.93 27.94 8.51
CA LEU A 69 3.72 28.75 7.31
C LEU A 69 3.17 30.15 7.61
N ALA A 70 2.36 30.31 8.66
CA ALA A 70 1.88 31.62 9.08
C ALA A 70 3.00 32.57 9.54
N ILE A 71 4.14 32.01 9.99
CA ILE A 71 5.30 32.79 10.46
C ILE A 71 6.35 32.92 9.35
N VAL A 72 6.58 31.86 8.58
CA VAL A 72 7.59 31.80 7.50
C VAL A 72 6.98 31.32 6.18
N PRO A 73 6.11 32.12 5.53
CA PRO A 73 5.33 31.67 4.37
C PRO A 73 6.18 31.33 3.14
N ASP A 74 7.39 31.88 3.05
CA ASP A 74 8.31 31.68 1.92
C ASP A 74 9.44 30.68 2.20
N ASP A 75 9.49 30.08 3.39
CA ASP A 75 10.52 29.08 3.71
C ASP A 75 10.32 27.81 2.84
N PRO A 76 11.29 27.46 1.97
CA PRO A 76 11.13 26.36 1.04
C PRO A 76 10.99 24.99 1.73
N GLU A 77 11.65 24.76 2.87
CA GLU A 77 11.55 23.49 3.59
C GLU A 77 10.18 23.31 4.24
N VAL A 78 9.66 24.38 4.85
CA VAL A 78 8.31 24.37 5.45
C VAL A 78 7.25 24.16 4.36
N ARG A 79 7.40 24.82 3.21
CA ARG A 79 6.49 24.66 2.06
C ARG A 79 6.55 23.26 1.45
N LYS A 80 7.73 22.65 1.33
CA LYS A 80 7.87 21.26 0.84
C LYS A 80 7.21 20.27 1.80
N LEU A 81 7.42 20.39 3.11
CA LEU A 81 6.75 19.55 4.10
C LEU A 81 5.23 19.74 4.03
N ALA A 82 4.74 20.97 3.97
CA ALA A 82 3.33 21.26 3.81
C ALA A 82 2.75 20.65 2.52
N ALA A 83 3.51 20.66 1.42
CA ALA A 83 3.10 20.05 0.17
C ALA A 83 3.04 18.52 0.24
N ARG A 84 3.96 17.86 0.96
CA ARG A 84 3.88 16.41 1.25
C ARG A 84 2.61 16.06 2.03
N ILE A 85 2.31 16.87 3.06
CA ILE A 85 1.11 16.70 3.88
C ILE A 85 -0.16 16.94 3.05
N ALA A 86 -0.20 18.00 2.23
CA ALA A 86 -1.32 18.28 1.33
C ALA A 86 -1.55 17.13 0.33
N LEU A 87 -0.47 16.59 -0.26
CA LEU A 87 -0.55 15.43 -1.15
C LEU A 87 -1.06 14.19 -0.42
N ALA A 88 -0.63 13.98 0.84
CA ALA A 88 -1.14 12.89 1.68
C ALA A 88 -2.63 13.00 1.97
N ARG A 89 -3.15 14.22 2.02
CA ARG A 89 -4.58 14.53 2.12
C ARG A 89 -5.28 14.56 0.76
N LEU A 90 -4.65 14.13 -0.33
CA LEU A 90 -5.16 14.24 -1.71
C LEU A 90 -5.53 15.68 -2.14
N ASP A 91 -4.97 16.72 -1.50
CA ASP A 91 -5.16 18.12 -1.89
C ASP A 91 -4.10 18.53 -2.92
N TYR A 92 -4.36 18.15 -4.17
CA TYR A 92 -3.44 18.38 -5.28
C TYR A 92 -3.30 19.87 -5.61
N ALA A 93 -4.37 20.65 -5.47
CA ALA A 93 -4.34 22.09 -5.74
C ALA A 93 -3.43 22.81 -4.74
N GLU A 94 -3.56 22.49 -3.45
CA GLU A 94 -2.72 23.06 -2.42
C GLU A 94 -1.26 22.62 -2.54
N THR A 95 -1.02 21.35 -2.88
CA THR A 95 0.32 20.82 -3.18
C THR A 95 1.02 21.67 -4.25
N LEU A 96 0.33 21.94 -5.37
CA LEU A 96 0.88 22.74 -6.46
C LEU A 96 1.08 24.21 -6.07
N ARG A 97 0.15 24.78 -5.29
CA ARG A 97 0.27 26.15 -4.78
C ARG A 97 1.50 26.30 -3.88
N LEU A 98 1.68 25.40 -2.93
CA LEU A 98 2.80 25.39 -1.99
C LEU A 98 4.15 25.22 -2.69
N LEU A 99 4.22 24.47 -3.79
CA LEU A 99 5.46 24.25 -4.54
C LEU A 99 5.72 25.27 -5.65
N LYS A 100 4.88 26.30 -5.80
CA LYS A 100 5.08 27.36 -6.79
C LYS A 100 6.42 28.07 -6.56
N GLY A 101 7.30 28.04 -7.57
CA GLY A 101 8.62 28.67 -7.52
C GLY A 101 9.71 27.87 -6.78
N ILE A 102 9.36 26.75 -6.13
CA ILE A 102 10.33 25.87 -5.49
C ILE A 102 10.95 24.96 -6.57
N LYS A 103 12.28 24.88 -6.58
CA LYS A 103 13.07 24.06 -7.51
C LYS A 103 13.61 22.81 -6.78
N GLY A 104 14.17 21.89 -7.55
CA GLY A 104 14.77 20.66 -7.05
C GLY A 104 13.89 19.44 -7.27
N SER A 105 14.53 18.28 -7.30
CA SER A 105 13.95 17.00 -7.71
C SER A 105 12.81 16.57 -6.80
N GLU A 106 12.93 16.83 -5.50
CA GLU A 106 11.84 16.59 -4.54
C GLU A 106 10.57 17.39 -4.87
N ALA A 107 10.72 18.70 -5.12
CA ALA A 107 9.59 19.56 -5.47
C ALA A 107 8.97 19.16 -6.82
N SER A 108 9.81 18.81 -7.80
CA SER A 108 9.35 18.28 -9.09
C SER A 108 8.60 16.95 -8.93
N GLY A 109 9.10 16.02 -8.11
CA GLY A 109 8.42 14.77 -7.80
C GLY A 109 7.05 14.95 -7.15
N LEU A 110 6.94 15.84 -6.16
CA LEU A 110 5.67 16.16 -5.52
C LEU A 110 4.68 16.82 -6.49
N ARG A 111 5.13 17.76 -7.34
CA ARG A 111 4.30 18.36 -8.39
C ARG A 111 3.84 17.30 -9.40
N GLY A 112 4.75 16.44 -9.86
CA GLY A 112 4.45 15.36 -10.81
C GLY A 112 3.39 14.40 -10.28
N ARG A 113 3.49 14.00 -9.01
CA ARG A 113 2.47 13.18 -8.33
C ARG A 113 1.12 13.89 -8.23
N ALA A 114 1.11 15.15 -7.80
CA ALA A 114 -0.13 15.93 -7.70
C ALA A 114 -0.80 16.11 -9.07
N LEU A 115 -0.03 16.41 -10.12
CA LEU A 115 -0.55 16.56 -11.48
C LEU A 115 -1.07 15.24 -12.04
N TRP A 116 -0.36 14.14 -11.80
CA TRP A 116 -0.78 12.80 -12.19
C TRP A 116 -2.15 12.45 -11.62
N TYR A 117 -2.31 12.56 -10.29
CA TYR A 117 -3.58 12.23 -9.63
C TYR A 117 -4.69 13.24 -9.89
N LYS A 118 -4.35 14.46 -10.31
CA LYS A 118 -5.31 15.45 -10.81
C LYS A 118 -5.75 15.18 -12.26
N GLY A 119 -5.04 14.30 -12.98
CA GLY A 119 -5.32 13.98 -14.39
C GLY A 119 -4.64 14.90 -15.41
N ASP A 120 -3.70 15.75 -14.99
CA ASP A 120 -2.92 16.63 -15.88
C ASP A 120 -1.65 15.89 -16.37
N LEU A 121 -1.84 15.05 -17.38
CA LEU A 121 -0.85 14.04 -17.80
C LEU A 121 0.42 14.66 -18.40
N GLU A 122 0.29 15.68 -19.25
CA GLU A 122 1.45 16.31 -19.91
C GLU A 122 2.33 17.01 -18.88
N ALA A 123 1.73 17.82 -18.01
CA ALA A 123 2.47 18.51 -16.97
C ALA A 123 3.04 17.53 -15.92
N ALA A 124 2.33 16.44 -15.61
CA ALA A 124 2.85 15.37 -14.76
C ALA A 124 4.12 14.76 -15.35
N ALA A 125 4.10 14.41 -16.63
CA ALA A 125 5.25 13.83 -17.31
C ALA A 125 6.46 14.79 -17.29
N ASP A 126 6.26 16.07 -17.58
CA ASP A 126 7.33 17.07 -17.53
C ASP A 126 7.98 17.19 -16.15
N GLN A 127 7.17 17.19 -15.09
CA GLN A 127 7.68 17.28 -13.71
C GLN A 127 8.41 16.01 -13.28
N LEU A 128 7.90 14.83 -13.66
CA LEU A 128 8.55 13.56 -13.32
C LEU A 128 9.83 13.35 -14.13
N ASP A 129 9.87 13.72 -15.41
CA ASP A 129 11.11 13.73 -16.20
C ASP A 129 12.15 14.69 -15.57
N ALA A 130 11.73 15.89 -15.17
CA ALA A 130 12.62 16.84 -14.49
C ALA A 130 13.19 16.30 -13.17
N MET A 131 12.42 15.49 -12.44
CA MET A 131 12.91 14.78 -11.25
C MET A 131 13.87 13.65 -11.62
N LEU A 132 13.55 12.83 -12.63
CA LEU A 132 14.34 11.68 -13.05
C LEU A 132 15.65 12.04 -13.78
N ASN A 133 15.79 13.29 -14.23
CA ASN A 133 17.04 13.82 -14.76
C ASN A 133 18.11 14.04 -13.67
N ASP A 134 17.73 14.00 -12.40
CA ASP A 134 18.67 13.99 -11.28
C ASP A 134 19.26 12.58 -11.09
N PRO A 135 20.58 12.39 -11.26
CA PRO A 135 21.20 11.07 -11.17
C PRO A 135 21.09 10.43 -9.78
N ASP A 136 20.84 11.21 -8.74
CA ASP A 136 20.69 10.71 -7.36
C ASP A 136 19.26 10.18 -7.10
N VAL A 137 18.33 10.37 -8.03
CA VAL A 137 16.93 9.94 -7.87
C VAL A 137 16.67 8.61 -8.59
N VAL A 138 16.26 7.61 -7.81
CA VAL A 138 15.75 6.33 -8.31
C VAL A 138 14.31 6.14 -7.82
N ASP A 139 13.35 6.30 -8.72
CA ASP A 139 11.92 6.13 -8.44
C ASP A 139 11.27 5.33 -9.58
N ASP A 140 11.09 4.01 -9.38
CA ASP A 140 10.57 3.12 -10.41
C ASP A 140 9.10 3.38 -10.74
N TRP A 141 8.32 3.84 -9.75
CA TRP A 141 6.97 4.33 -9.99
C TRP A 141 7.02 5.51 -10.97
N ALA A 142 7.88 6.49 -10.74
CA ALA A 142 7.94 7.67 -11.60
C ALA A 142 8.39 7.32 -13.03
N LYS A 143 9.31 6.36 -13.20
CA LYS A 143 9.72 5.86 -14.52
C LYS A 143 8.54 5.25 -15.28
N GLY A 144 7.73 4.42 -14.62
CA GLY A 144 6.54 3.80 -15.22
C GLY A 144 5.47 4.83 -15.59
N ILE A 145 5.18 5.73 -14.65
CA ILE A 145 4.14 6.76 -14.80
C ILE A 145 4.50 7.79 -15.86
N THR A 146 5.76 8.20 -15.96
CA THR A 146 6.17 9.18 -16.98
C THR A 146 5.94 8.62 -18.38
N LYS A 147 6.27 7.35 -18.62
CA LYS A 147 5.99 6.67 -19.90
C LYS A 147 4.49 6.57 -20.19
N LEU A 148 3.66 6.32 -19.17
CA LEU A 148 2.20 6.27 -19.32
C LEU A 148 1.64 7.65 -19.65
N ALA A 149 2.02 8.66 -18.88
CA ALA A 149 1.56 10.03 -19.01
C ALA A 149 1.88 10.61 -20.40
N ARG A 150 3.09 10.38 -20.93
CA ARG A 150 3.46 10.76 -22.31
C ARG A 150 2.60 10.09 -23.37
N ARG A 151 2.24 8.82 -23.17
CA ARG A 151 1.35 8.05 -24.07
C ARG A 151 -0.14 8.35 -23.87
N GLY A 152 -0.47 9.14 -22.86
CA GLY A 152 -1.84 9.45 -22.45
C GLY A 152 -2.35 10.81 -22.93
N SER A 153 -1.62 11.55 -23.77
CA SER A 153 -2.09 12.87 -24.26
C SER A 153 -3.50 12.76 -24.87
N GLY A 154 -4.40 13.64 -24.44
CA GLY A 154 -5.81 13.67 -24.83
C GLY A 154 -6.74 12.69 -24.10
N ARG A 155 -6.22 11.82 -23.22
CA ARG A 155 -7.04 10.91 -22.41
C ARG A 155 -7.63 11.61 -21.19
N THR A 156 -8.74 11.08 -20.69
CA THR A 156 -9.36 11.53 -19.44
C THR A 156 -9.35 10.36 -18.46
N PRO A 157 -8.35 10.27 -17.57
CA PRO A 157 -8.19 9.13 -16.68
C PRO A 157 -9.47 8.81 -15.91
N PHE A 158 -9.80 7.52 -15.84
CA PHE A 158 -10.98 7.01 -15.13
C PHE A 158 -12.33 7.51 -15.67
N ALA A 159 -12.44 7.83 -16.96
CA ALA A 159 -13.72 8.21 -17.55
C ALA A 159 -14.74 7.06 -17.45
N LEU A 160 -15.86 7.31 -16.77
CA LEU A 160 -16.89 6.30 -16.52
C LEU A 160 -17.99 6.33 -17.60
N SER A 161 -18.44 5.16 -18.01
CA SER A 161 -19.56 4.99 -18.95
C SER A 161 -20.43 3.77 -18.60
N GLY A 162 -21.60 3.68 -19.25
CA GLY A 162 -22.56 2.61 -19.02
C GLY A 162 -23.51 2.89 -17.84
N ALA A 163 -23.76 1.87 -17.01
CA ALA A 163 -24.62 1.98 -15.84
C ALA A 163 -23.95 2.78 -14.72
N LEU A 164 -24.75 3.40 -13.85
CA LEU A 164 -24.24 4.15 -12.69
C LEU A 164 -23.65 3.26 -11.58
N LEU A 165 -23.98 1.97 -11.59
CA LEU A 165 -23.59 1.01 -10.58
C LEU A 165 -23.50 -0.39 -11.19
N ALA A 166 -22.48 -1.14 -10.77
CA ALA A 166 -22.35 -2.56 -11.03
C ALA A 166 -22.04 -3.30 -9.72
N ALA A 167 -22.87 -4.28 -9.38
CA ALA A 167 -22.59 -5.25 -8.34
C ALA A 167 -22.07 -6.54 -9.00
N VAL A 168 -20.95 -7.04 -8.51
CA VAL A 168 -20.27 -8.24 -8.99
C VAL A 168 -20.11 -9.18 -7.80
N GLU A 169 -20.27 -10.47 -8.04
CA GLU A 169 -19.96 -11.49 -7.05
C GLU A 169 -18.46 -11.48 -6.74
N LEU A 170 -18.10 -11.55 -5.45
CA LEU A 170 -16.73 -11.63 -4.95
C LEU A 170 -16.43 -13.12 -4.66
N PRO A 171 -15.70 -13.84 -5.55
CA PRO A 171 -15.50 -15.28 -5.41
C PRO A 171 -14.55 -15.59 -4.26
N HIS A 172 -14.88 -16.64 -3.51
CA HIS A 172 -13.99 -17.19 -2.48
C HIS A 172 -13.05 -18.20 -3.11
N VAL A 173 -11.86 -17.74 -3.47
CA VAL A 173 -10.85 -18.58 -4.17
C VAL A 173 -10.01 -19.44 -3.20
N SER A 174 -10.07 -19.18 -1.90
CA SER A 174 -9.35 -19.93 -0.88
C SER A 174 -10.24 -20.19 0.33
N PRO A 175 -10.24 -21.41 0.89
CA PRO A 175 -10.90 -21.69 2.16
C PRO A 175 -10.07 -21.26 3.38
N LEU A 176 -8.80 -20.89 3.19
CA LEU A 176 -7.86 -20.60 4.28
C LEU A 176 -7.66 -19.11 4.55
N ALA A 177 -7.94 -18.25 3.58
CA ALA A 177 -7.67 -16.83 3.70
C ALA A 177 -8.68 -15.99 2.90
N PRO A 178 -9.08 -14.81 3.42
CA PRO A 178 -9.99 -13.92 2.72
C PRO A 178 -9.25 -13.12 1.66
N PHE A 179 -9.31 -13.58 0.41
CA PHE A 179 -8.84 -12.82 -0.74
C PHE A 179 -9.99 -12.06 -1.39
N PHE A 180 -9.79 -10.77 -1.62
CA PHE A 180 -10.77 -9.92 -2.29
C PHE A 180 -10.60 -10.02 -3.81
N VAL A 181 -11.16 -11.08 -4.41
CA VAL A 181 -11.11 -11.30 -5.86
C VAL A 181 -12.35 -10.74 -6.54
N VAL A 182 -12.15 -10.04 -7.65
CA VAL A 182 -13.22 -9.43 -8.44
C VAL A 182 -13.10 -9.92 -9.89
N PRO A 183 -14.14 -10.57 -10.43
CA PRO A 183 -14.27 -10.81 -11.86
C PRO A 183 -14.43 -9.48 -12.60
N VAL A 184 -13.56 -9.24 -13.57
CA VAL A 184 -13.56 -8.03 -14.39
C VAL A 184 -13.35 -8.38 -15.85
N GLU A 185 -13.65 -7.46 -16.75
CA GLU A 185 -13.19 -7.54 -18.13
C GLU A 185 -12.15 -6.45 -18.38
N ILE A 186 -10.99 -6.82 -18.90
CA ILE A 186 -9.86 -5.94 -19.21
C ILE A 186 -9.75 -5.84 -20.73
N ASP A 187 -10.00 -4.66 -21.29
CA ASP A 187 -10.06 -4.43 -22.74
C ASP A 187 -10.94 -5.46 -23.50
N GLY A 188 -12.04 -5.87 -22.85
CA GLY A 188 -13.00 -6.83 -23.41
C GLY A 188 -12.72 -8.30 -23.10
N GLU A 189 -11.59 -8.63 -22.47
CA GLU A 189 -11.25 -10.01 -22.07
C GLU A 189 -11.58 -10.26 -20.60
N SER A 190 -12.28 -11.36 -20.30
CA SER A 190 -12.59 -11.75 -18.92
C SER A 190 -11.34 -12.14 -18.13
N ALA A 191 -11.25 -11.65 -16.90
CA ALA A 191 -10.11 -11.83 -16.02
C ALA A 191 -10.54 -11.87 -14.54
N LEU A 192 -9.68 -12.44 -13.69
CA LEU A 192 -9.76 -12.27 -12.24
C LEU A 192 -8.75 -11.20 -11.82
N ALA A 193 -9.23 -10.22 -11.06
CA ALA A 193 -8.39 -9.21 -10.44
C ALA A 193 -8.48 -9.34 -8.91
N MET A 194 -7.41 -8.98 -8.20
CA MET A 194 -7.41 -8.91 -6.73
C MET A 194 -7.43 -7.44 -6.29
N ILE A 195 -8.23 -7.09 -5.29
CA ILE A 195 -8.20 -5.77 -4.67
C ILE A 195 -6.90 -5.67 -3.86
N SER A 196 -6.05 -4.70 -4.19
CA SER A 196 -4.74 -4.51 -3.54
C SER A 196 -4.57 -3.06 -3.12
N THR A 197 -4.96 -2.75 -1.88
CA THR A 197 -4.87 -1.38 -1.37
C THR A 197 -3.44 -0.91 -1.09
N GLY A 198 -2.48 -1.83 -1.03
CA GLY A 198 -1.05 -1.50 -0.99
C GLY A 198 -0.52 -0.92 -2.31
N ASN A 199 -1.25 -1.09 -3.42
CA ASN A 199 -0.91 -0.54 -4.72
C ASN A 199 -1.69 0.76 -5.00
N ALA A 200 -0.99 1.78 -5.49
CA ALA A 200 -1.62 3.02 -5.93
C ALA A 200 -2.42 2.81 -7.23
N GLU A 201 -1.74 2.33 -8.27
CA GLU A 201 -2.33 2.12 -9.60
C GLU A 201 -2.78 0.68 -9.80
N VAL A 202 -3.52 0.44 -10.88
CA VAL A 202 -3.74 -0.92 -11.36
C VAL A 202 -2.40 -1.53 -11.78
N VAL A 203 -2.19 -2.80 -11.43
CA VAL A 203 -1.01 -3.56 -11.85
C VAL A 203 -1.46 -4.75 -12.67
N LEU A 204 -0.93 -4.93 -13.88
CA LEU A 204 -1.21 -6.07 -14.75
C LEU A 204 -0.09 -7.10 -14.67
N ASP A 205 -0.46 -8.36 -14.87
CA ASP A 205 0.48 -9.46 -15.01
C ASP A 205 1.42 -9.24 -16.20
N SER A 206 2.72 -9.15 -15.92
CA SER A 206 3.74 -8.93 -16.95
C SER A 206 3.82 -10.04 -18.00
N ALA A 207 3.34 -11.25 -17.67
CA ALA A 207 3.28 -12.37 -18.60
C ALA A 207 2.24 -12.14 -19.72
N THR A 208 1.20 -11.35 -19.47
CA THR A 208 0.20 -10.98 -20.50
C THR A 208 0.47 -9.61 -21.10
N ARG A 209 1.01 -8.67 -20.32
CA ARG A 209 1.38 -7.33 -20.79
C ARG A 209 2.76 -6.91 -20.28
N PRO A 210 3.78 -6.85 -21.15
CA PRO A 210 5.14 -6.56 -20.70
C PRO A 210 5.35 -5.08 -20.32
N GLU A 211 4.56 -4.17 -20.89
CA GLU A 211 4.72 -2.73 -20.69
C GLU A 211 3.51 -2.07 -20.03
N PRO A 212 3.73 -0.99 -19.23
CA PRO A 212 2.64 -0.16 -18.74
C PRO A 212 1.75 0.33 -19.88
N SER A 213 0.42 0.26 -19.70
CA SER A 213 -0.57 0.63 -20.71
C SER A 213 -1.79 1.32 -20.11
N TRP A 214 -2.58 1.97 -20.96
CA TRP A 214 -3.90 2.48 -20.62
C TRP A 214 -4.94 1.42 -21.01
N ILE A 215 -5.82 1.06 -20.08
CA ILE A 215 -6.79 -0.03 -20.25
C ILE A 215 -8.22 0.47 -20.02
N SER A 216 -9.19 -0.30 -20.47
CA SER A 216 -10.59 -0.21 -20.01
C SER A 216 -10.92 -1.38 -19.10
N LEU A 217 -11.62 -1.10 -18.01
CA LEU A 217 -12.10 -2.09 -17.05
C LEU A 217 -13.63 -2.08 -17.04
N ARG A 218 -14.24 -3.25 -17.21
CA ARG A 218 -15.70 -3.39 -17.14
C ARG A 218 -16.11 -4.33 -16.01
N PHE A 219 -17.06 -3.86 -15.20
CA PHE A 219 -17.60 -4.55 -14.03
C PHE A 219 -19.05 -4.95 -14.29
N GLY A 220 -19.36 -6.22 -14.01
CA GLY A 220 -20.73 -6.74 -14.12
C GLY A 220 -21.39 -6.53 -15.49
N LYS A 221 -20.60 -6.41 -16.56
CA LYS A 221 -21.03 -6.10 -17.94
C LYS A 221 -21.80 -4.79 -18.13
N LYS A 222 -21.80 -3.92 -17.13
CA LYS A 222 -22.70 -2.75 -17.09
C LYS A 222 -21.96 -1.43 -16.87
N LEU A 223 -21.00 -1.39 -15.96
CA LEU A 223 -20.20 -0.20 -15.67
C LEU A 223 -18.82 -0.38 -16.28
N GLU A 224 -18.37 0.58 -17.08
CA GLU A 224 -17.07 0.58 -17.71
C GLU A 224 -16.27 1.82 -17.31
N VAL A 225 -14.98 1.61 -17.06
CA VAL A 225 -14.00 2.63 -16.68
C VAL A 225 -12.96 2.66 -17.78
N HIS A 226 -12.88 3.77 -18.49
CA HIS A 226 -11.91 3.97 -19.55
C HIS A 226 -10.67 4.68 -19.02
N ASP A 227 -9.61 4.63 -19.83
CA ASP A 227 -8.35 5.34 -19.55
C ASP A 227 -7.82 5.05 -18.14
N VAL A 228 -7.87 3.78 -17.72
CA VAL A 228 -7.30 3.35 -16.45
C VAL A 228 -5.79 3.16 -16.65
N PRO A 229 -4.95 3.90 -15.92
CA PRO A 229 -3.51 3.70 -16.00
C PRO A 229 -3.12 2.39 -15.32
N ALA A 230 -2.33 1.58 -16.01
CA ALA A 230 -1.90 0.29 -15.49
C ALA A 230 -0.39 0.11 -15.63
N LEU A 231 0.26 -0.19 -14.51
CA LEU A 231 1.65 -0.63 -14.44
C LEU A 231 1.73 -2.15 -14.64
N THR A 232 2.94 -2.70 -14.79
CA THR A 232 3.14 -4.13 -15.02
C THR A 232 4.09 -4.71 -13.97
N GLN A 233 3.78 -5.92 -13.50
CA GLN A 233 4.58 -6.69 -12.54
C GLN A 233 4.35 -8.18 -12.76
N ASP A 234 5.31 -9.02 -12.38
CA ASP A 234 5.07 -10.47 -12.30
C ASP A 234 4.07 -10.79 -11.18
N LEU A 235 2.89 -11.29 -11.56
CA LEU A 235 1.83 -11.71 -10.63
C LEU A 235 1.76 -13.24 -10.46
N SER A 236 2.75 -13.98 -10.95
CA SER A 236 2.78 -15.44 -10.88
C SER A 236 2.81 -15.95 -9.44
N GLY A 237 3.52 -15.25 -8.53
CA GLY A 237 3.54 -15.56 -7.10
C GLY A 237 2.16 -15.45 -6.45
N VAL A 238 1.47 -14.33 -6.68
CA VAL A 238 0.11 -14.07 -6.19
C VAL A 238 -0.86 -15.14 -6.73
N SER A 239 -0.79 -15.42 -8.04
CA SER A 239 -1.66 -16.43 -8.67
C SER A 239 -1.46 -17.83 -8.07
N LYS A 240 -0.21 -18.22 -7.79
CA LYS A 240 0.12 -19.49 -7.13
C LYS A 240 -0.42 -19.55 -5.71
N GLN A 241 -0.22 -18.49 -4.93
CA GLN A 241 -0.69 -18.40 -3.54
C GLN A 241 -2.22 -18.55 -3.45
N MET A 242 -2.95 -18.01 -4.41
CA MET A 242 -4.41 -18.02 -4.44
C MET A 242 -5.01 -19.23 -5.14
N GLY A 243 -4.19 -20.03 -5.85
CA GLY A 243 -4.68 -21.13 -6.68
C GLY A 243 -5.55 -20.69 -7.87
N ALA A 244 -5.46 -19.41 -8.27
CA ALA A 244 -6.29 -18.81 -9.33
C ALA A 244 -5.46 -17.88 -10.22
N PRO A 245 -5.75 -17.77 -11.54
CA PRO A 245 -4.99 -16.92 -12.45
C PRO A 245 -5.36 -15.44 -12.26
N ILE A 246 -4.64 -14.74 -11.39
CA ILE A 246 -4.82 -13.31 -11.15
C ILE A 246 -4.09 -12.52 -12.24
N LYS A 247 -4.86 -11.76 -13.02
CA LYS A 247 -4.34 -10.96 -14.15
C LYS A 247 -4.14 -9.49 -13.82
N ALA A 248 -4.75 -9.02 -12.73
CA ALA A 248 -4.60 -7.65 -12.30
C ALA A 248 -4.68 -7.50 -10.78
N LEU A 249 -4.02 -6.47 -10.26
CA LEU A 249 -4.25 -5.91 -8.93
C LEU A 249 -4.99 -4.58 -9.09
N LEU A 250 -6.11 -4.41 -8.41
CA LEU A 250 -6.90 -3.18 -8.40
C LEU A 250 -6.39 -2.26 -7.29
N GLY A 251 -5.62 -1.24 -7.68
CA GLY A 251 -5.06 -0.27 -6.75
C GLY A 251 -6.05 0.78 -6.26
N VAL A 252 -5.70 1.48 -5.17
CA VAL A 252 -6.56 2.45 -4.49
C VAL A 252 -6.99 3.62 -5.37
N ASN A 253 -6.17 4.00 -6.36
CA ASN A 253 -6.49 5.08 -7.27
C ASN A 253 -7.72 4.74 -8.13
N LEU A 254 -7.87 3.49 -8.55
CA LEU A 254 -9.09 3.05 -9.21
C LEU A 254 -10.26 2.98 -8.22
N LEU A 255 -10.06 2.32 -7.07
CA LEU A 255 -11.13 2.06 -6.10
C LEU A 255 -11.83 3.33 -5.62
N ARG A 256 -11.08 4.41 -5.42
CA ARG A 256 -11.62 5.70 -4.99
C ARG A 256 -12.46 6.41 -6.06
N HIS A 257 -12.09 6.29 -7.35
CA HIS A 257 -12.89 6.80 -8.47
C HIS A 257 -14.16 5.97 -8.70
N LEU A 258 -14.14 4.70 -8.28
CA LEU A 258 -15.30 3.81 -8.35
C LEU A 258 -16.20 3.84 -7.12
N HIS A 259 -15.86 4.62 -6.09
CA HIS A 259 -16.57 4.61 -4.81
C HIS A 259 -16.88 3.17 -4.33
N ALA A 260 -15.85 2.32 -4.37
CA ALA A 260 -16.02 0.89 -4.26
C ALA A 260 -16.61 0.48 -2.90
N THR A 261 -17.48 -0.54 -2.91
CA THR A 261 -17.83 -1.32 -1.71
C THR A 261 -17.27 -2.72 -1.84
N ILE A 262 -16.65 -3.21 -0.76
CA ILE A 262 -16.13 -4.56 -0.63
C ILE A 262 -16.90 -5.20 0.51
N ASP A 263 -17.57 -6.31 0.24
CA ASP A 263 -18.32 -7.08 1.21
C ASP A 263 -17.96 -8.55 1.00
N TYR A 264 -16.98 -9.02 1.78
CA TYR A 264 -16.47 -10.38 1.64
C TYR A 264 -17.53 -11.39 2.07
N ASP A 265 -18.10 -11.24 3.26
CA ASP A 265 -19.16 -12.11 3.79
C ASP A 265 -20.43 -12.11 2.92
N GLY A 266 -20.79 -10.94 2.37
CA GLY A 266 -21.90 -10.80 1.43
C GLY A 266 -21.58 -11.22 0.00
N HIS A 267 -20.37 -11.71 -0.28
CA HIS A 267 -19.88 -12.10 -1.61
C HIS A 267 -20.08 -11.00 -2.66
N GLN A 268 -19.87 -9.73 -2.29
CA GLN A 268 -20.23 -8.61 -3.15
C GLN A 268 -19.09 -7.59 -3.28
N PHE A 269 -18.79 -7.24 -4.52
CA PHE A 269 -18.06 -6.04 -4.88
C PHE A 269 -19.01 -5.08 -5.62
N VAL A 270 -19.05 -3.82 -5.20
CA VAL A 270 -19.87 -2.80 -5.86
C VAL A 270 -18.98 -1.66 -6.35
N ALA A 271 -19.06 -1.35 -7.64
CA ALA A 271 -18.47 -0.17 -8.24
C ALA A 271 -19.58 0.82 -8.67
N ARG A 272 -19.33 2.12 -8.50
CA ARG A 272 -20.31 3.20 -8.71
C ARG A 272 -19.64 4.41 -9.37
N SER A 273 -20.43 5.18 -10.11
CA SER A 273 -20.01 6.49 -10.63
C SER A 273 -20.38 7.67 -9.74
N PHE A 274 -20.97 7.40 -8.58
CA PHE A 274 -21.44 8.41 -7.64
C PHE A 274 -21.04 8.04 -6.21
N ALA A 275 -20.85 9.08 -5.38
CA ALA A 275 -20.55 8.91 -3.97
C ALA A 275 -21.75 8.27 -3.24
N PRO A 276 -21.56 7.13 -2.55
CA PRO A 276 -22.62 6.52 -1.76
C PRO A 276 -22.96 7.41 -0.55
N PRO A 277 -24.22 7.44 -0.10
CA PRO A 277 -24.57 8.04 1.18
C PRO A 277 -23.86 7.29 2.32
N PRO A 278 -23.62 7.93 3.48
CA PRO A 278 -23.16 7.23 4.68
C PRO A 278 -24.10 6.07 5.01
N PRO A 279 -23.60 4.84 5.18
CA PRO A 279 -24.44 3.74 5.64
C PRO A 279 -24.95 4.00 7.07
N PRO A 280 -26.18 3.57 7.41
CA PRO A 280 -26.81 3.90 8.69
C PRO A 280 -26.06 3.34 9.90
N ASP A 281 -25.52 2.12 9.77
CA ASP A 281 -24.86 1.37 10.85
C ASP A 281 -23.34 1.26 10.61
N ALA A 282 -22.73 2.33 10.10
CA ALA A 282 -21.30 2.38 9.83
C ALA A 282 -20.53 3.28 10.80
N THR A 283 -19.27 2.94 11.03
CA THR A 283 -18.29 3.91 11.54
C THR A 283 -17.49 4.53 10.40
N ARG A 284 -17.16 5.81 10.55
CA ARG A 284 -16.19 6.50 9.70
C ARG A 284 -14.77 6.12 10.12
N VAL A 285 -13.90 5.87 9.15
CA VAL A 285 -12.45 5.81 9.32
C VAL A 285 -11.81 6.73 8.30
N ASP A 286 -11.08 7.73 8.76
CA ASP A 286 -10.36 8.66 7.90
C ASP A 286 -9.10 8.00 7.31
N LEU A 287 -8.84 8.30 6.05
CA LEU A 287 -7.75 7.74 5.26
C LEU A 287 -6.79 8.83 4.82
N SER A 288 -5.51 8.50 4.82
CA SER A 288 -4.43 9.33 4.27
C SER A 288 -3.63 8.54 3.24
N TYR A 289 -2.96 9.23 2.33
CA TYR A 289 -2.36 8.64 1.13
C TYR A 289 -0.91 9.06 0.96
N ILE A 290 0.03 8.34 1.54
CA ILE A 290 1.45 8.68 1.47
C ILE A 290 1.91 8.70 0.02
N ARG A 291 2.58 9.80 -0.36
CA ARG A 291 2.96 10.11 -1.76
C ARG A 291 1.77 10.09 -2.74
N GLY A 292 0.56 10.25 -2.24
CA GLY A 292 -0.71 10.23 -2.98
C GLY A 292 -1.26 8.84 -3.30
N GLY A 293 -0.61 7.75 -2.86
CA GLY A 293 -0.99 6.39 -3.25
C GLY A 293 -0.93 5.32 -2.15
N GLY A 294 -0.03 5.42 -1.17
CA GLY A 294 0.05 4.45 -0.07
C GLY A 294 -1.01 4.74 0.99
N MET A 295 -2.05 3.91 1.08
CA MET A 295 -3.18 4.16 1.97
C MET A 295 -2.83 3.84 3.43
N ILE A 296 -2.97 4.81 4.31
CA ILE A 296 -2.75 4.70 5.75
C ILE A 296 -4.03 5.07 6.49
N LEU A 297 -4.29 4.36 7.58
CA LEU A 297 -5.32 4.71 8.55
C LEU A 297 -4.72 4.85 9.94
N ARG A 298 -5.42 5.61 10.79
CA ARG A 298 -5.13 5.74 12.21
C ARG A 298 -6.08 4.84 13.00
N GLY A 299 -5.54 4.18 14.02
CA GLY A 299 -6.31 3.33 14.94
C GLY A 299 -5.78 3.49 16.36
N LYS A 300 -6.24 2.61 17.26
CA LYS A 300 -5.68 2.47 18.61
C LYS A 300 -5.52 1.02 19.01
N PHE A 301 -4.49 0.70 19.79
CA PHE A 301 -4.37 -0.58 20.49
C PHE A 301 -4.76 -0.42 21.96
N GLY A 302 -5.71 -1.21 22.44
CA GLY A 302 -6.26 -1.10 23.81
C GLY A 302 -7.59 -0.36 23.93
N GLY A 303 -8.33 -0.18 22.83
CA GLY A 303 -9.67 0.44 22.81
C GLY A 303 -9.63 1.97 22.85
N GLU A 304 -10.66 2.61 23.42
CA GLU A 304 -10.81 4.08 23.41
C GLU A 304 -9.63 4.84 24.04
N ARG A 305 -9.10 4.32 25.15
CA ARG A 305 -7.94 4.86 25.88
C ARG A 305 -6.61 4.24 25.44
N GLY A 306 -6.64 3.48 24.34
CA GLY A 306 -5.48 2.79 23.80
C GLY A 306 -4.42 3.72 23.21
N GLU A 307 -3.25 3.14 22.96
CA GLU A 307 -2.13 3.81 22.29
C GLU A 307 -2.46 4.04 20.82
N PRO A 308 -2.25 5.26 20.28
CA PRO A 308 -2.51 5.55 18.88
C PRO A 308 -1.52 4.83 17.96
N VAL A 309 -2.06 4.28 16.87
CA VAL A 309 -1.27 3.56 15.87
C VAL A 309 -1.54 4.05 14.45
N SER A 310 -0.52 3.96 13.61
CA SER A 310 -0.58 4.22 12.18
C SER A 310 -0.34 2.93 11.42
N LEU A 311 -1.32 2.51 10.62
CA LEU A 311 -1.27 1.24 9.89
C LEU A 311 -1.37 1.51 8.39
N LEU A 312 -0.42 0.99 7.62
CA LEU A 312 -0.58 0.89 6.17
C LEU A 312 -1.69 -0.13 5.88
N LEU A 313 -2.61 0.20 4.99
CA LEU A 313 -3.68 -0.70 4.61
C LEU A 313 -3.32 -1.43 3.32
N ASP A 314 -3.07 -2.74 3.40
CA ASP A 314 -2.71 -3.59 2.26
C ASP A 314 -3.56 -4.87 2.19
N THR A 315 -4.62 -4.84 1.39
CA THR A 315 -5.50 -5.99 1.14
C THR A 315 -4.87 -7.09 0.28
N SER A 316 -3.59 -7.01 -0.08
CA SER A 316 -2.87 -8.18 -0.62
C SER A 316 -2.25 -9.04 0.49
N MET A 317 -2.11 -8.49 1.70
CA MET A 317 -1.65 -9.24 2.87
C MET A 317 -2.82 -9.97 3.53
N THR A 318 -2.67 -11.28 3.74
CA THR A 318 -3.72 -12.13 4.33
C THR A 318 -3.79 -12.04 5.85
N PHE A 319 -2.69 -11.66 6.51
CA PHE A 319 -2.67 -11.50 7.96
C PHE A 319 -3.58 -10.34 8.39
N PRO A 320 -4.32 -10.46 9.50
CA PRO A 320 -5.09 -9.33 10.01
C PRO A 320 -4.19 -8.14 10.35
N LEU A 321 -3.08 -8.40 11.04
CA LEU A 321 -2.04 -7.41 11.36
C LEU A 321 -0.64 -8.00 11.15
N ALA A 322 0.24 -7.17 10.62
CA ALA A 322 1.68 -7.41 10.56
C ALA A 322 2.39 -6.22 11.20
N LEU A 323 2.92 -6.38 12.41
CA LEU A 323 3.43 -5.28 13.23
C LEU A 323 4.95 -5.31 13.33
N ASP A 324 5.54 -4.12 13.44
CA ASP A 324 6.94 -3.96 13.78
C ASP A 324 7.15 -4.08 15.31
N GLU A 325 8.38 -3.84 15.79
CA GLU A 325 8.65 -3.89 17.24
C GLU A 325 7.91 -2.78 18.00
N GLY A 326 7.75 -1.59 17.40
CA GLY A 326 7.00 -0.47 17.96
C GLY A 326 5.52 -0.77 18.12
N GLY A 327 4.89 -1.35 17.10
CA GLY A 327 3.49 -1.75 17.08
C GLY A 327 3.19 -2.81 18.13
N TRP A 328 4.02 -3.85 18.26
CA TRP A 328 3.85 -4.86 19.32
C TRP A 328 3.99 -4.27 20.72
N LYS A 329 4.95 -3.36 20.91
CA LYS A 329 5.12 -2.65 22.19
C LYS A 329 3.88 -1.83 22.54
N LYS A 330 3.29 -1.10 21.58
CA LYS A 330 2.02 -0.37 21.77
C LYS A 330 0.84 -1.31 22.04
N ALA A 331 0.86 -2.51 21.49
CA ALA A 331 -0.11 -3.57 21.79
C ALA A 331 0.08 -4.21 23.18
N GLY A 332 1.10 -3.79 23.96
CA GLY A 332 1.40 -4.31 25.30
C GLY A 332 2.15 -5.64 25.29
N SER A 333 2.77 -6.01 24.17
CA SER A 333 3.54 -7.25 24.01
C SER A 333 4.99 -6.98 23.60
N VAL A 334 5.88 -7.93 23.87
CA VAL A 334 7.28 -7.86 23.41
C VAL A 334 7.45 -8.86 22.26
N ALA A 335 7.92 -8.39 21.10
CA ALA A 335 8.01 -9.20 19.88
C ALA A 335 8.80 -10.52 20.05
N LYS A 336 9.77 -10.55 20.97
CA LYS A 336 10.60 -11.74 21.27
C LYS A 336 9.86 -12.83 22.04
N ASP A 337 8.80 -12.46 22.76
CA ASP A 337 8.00 -13.38 23.59
C ASP A 337 6.84 -13.99 22.78
N LEU A 338 6.66 -13.54 21.54
CA LEU A 338 5.69 -14.09 20.60
C LEU A 338 6.06 -15.51 20.17
N LYS A 339 5.03 -16.32 19.88
CA LYS A 339 5.16 -17.72 19.51
C LYS A 339 5.75 -17.82 18.10
N ILE A 340 6.73 -18.69 17.89
CA ILE A 340 7.27 -18.94 16.55
C ILE A 340 6.22 -19.68 15.70
N VAL A 341 6.01 -19.23 14.46
CA VAL A 341 5.15 -19.92 13.49
C VAL A 341 5.87 -21.19 13.03
N ALA A 342 5.29 -22.36 13.29
CA ALA A 342 5.96 -23.64 13.05
C ALA A 342 6.12 -23.94 11.55
N GLU A 343 5.21 -23.40 10.75
CA GLU A 343 5.12 -23.56 9.30
C GLU A 343 6.10 -22.64 8.55
N ASP A 344 6.71 -21.67 9.23
CA ASP A 344 7.74 -20.81 8.64
C ASP A 344 9.09 -21.54 8.63
N PRO A 345 9.60 -21.96 7.45
CA PRO A 345 10.86 -22.69 7.36
C PRO A 345 12.05 -21.87 7.86
N GLU A 346 11.95 -20.53 7.81
CA GLU A 346 13.01 -19.63 8.24
C GLU A 346 12.93 -19.29 9.73
N GLN A 347 11.84 -19.68 10.42
CA GLN A 347 11.56 -19.38 11.83
C GLN A 347 11.71 -17.89 12.20
N LYS A 348 11.45 -17.01 11.23
CA LYS A 348 11.48 -15.54 11.40
C LYS A 348 10.13 -15.01 11.83
N LEU A 349 9.06 -15.65 11.38
CA LEU A 349 7.70 -15.27 11.71
C LEU A 349 7.35 -15.67 13.13
N ARG A 350 6.78 -14.71 13.85
CA ARG A 350 6.21 -14.93 15.18
C ARG A 350 4.78 -14.44 15.21
N GLU A 351 3.91 -15.19 15.85
CA GLU A 351 2.49 -14.89 15.97
C GLU A 351 2.14 -14.49 17.40
N GLY A 352 1.16 -13.61 17.51
CA GLY A 352 0.59 -13.15 18.76
C GLY A 352 -0.84 -12.66 18.57
N VAL A 353 -1.39 -12.10 19.64
CA VAL A 353 -2.73 -11.54 19.65
C VAL A 353 -2.68 -10.13 20.20
N VAL A 354 -3.18 -9.17 19.43
CA VAL A 354 -3.44 -7.81 19.90
C VAL A 354 -4.76 -7.84 20.69
N PRO A 355 -4.78 -7.51 21.99
CA PRO A 355 -5.96 -7.70 22.82
C PRO A 355 -7.19 -6.94 22.32
N MET A 356 -6.99 -5.75 21.79
CA MET A 356 -8.05 -4.88 21.27
C MET A 356 -7.50 -3.93 20.20
N VAL A 357 -8.14 -3.88 19.05
CA VAL A 357 -7.86 -2.93 17.97
C VAL A 357 -9.08 -2.05 17.78
N ARG A 358 -8.90 -0.73 17.89
CA ARG A 358 -9.96 0.23 17.63
C ARG A 358 -9.81 0.82 16.23
N LEU A 359 -10.85 0.70 15.41
CA LEU A 359 -10.98 1.31 14.09
C LEU A 359 -12.27 2.15 14.06
N GLY A 360 -12.11 3.48 14.07
CA GLY A 360 -13.25 4.39 14.25
C GLY A 360 -13.96 4.15 15.59
N ALA A 361 -15.23 3.75 15.52
CA ALA A 361 -16.07 3.42 16.66
C ALA A 361 -16.06 1.92 17.03
N PHE A 362 -15.49 1.05 16.18
CA PHE A 362 -15.44 -0.38 16.47
C PHE A 362 -14.22 -0.74 17.31
N ASP A 363 -14.46 -1.56 18.34
CA ASP A 363 -13.44 -2.20 19.15
C ASP A 363 -13.41 -3.70 18.79
N VAL A 364 -12.37 -4.13 18.09
CA VAL A 364 -12.20 -5.51 17.62
C VAL A 364 -11.29 -6.27 18.60
N PRO A 365 -11.82 -7.23 19.37
CA PRO A 365 -11.04 -7.95 20.36
C PRO A 365 -10.19 -9.04 19.73
N LYS A 366 -9.08 -9.38 20.39
CA LYS A 366 -8.24 -10.56 20.12
C LYS A 366 -7.83 -10.69 18.65
N VAL A 367 -7.32 -9.61 18.05
CA VAL A 367 -6.90 -9.60 16.65
C VAL A 367 -5.57 -10.34 16.51
N PRO A 368 -5.49 -11.42 15.71
CA PRO A 368 -4.22 -12.10 15.43
C PRO A 368 -3.25 -11.16 14.70
N GLY A 369 -1.99 -11.22 15.09
CA GLY A 369 -0.94 -10.44 14.44
C GLY A 369 0.33 -11.25 14.26
N VAL A 370 1.16 -10.84 13.31
CA VAL A 370 2.49 -11.41 13.09
C VAL A 370 3.61 -10.37 13.24
N PHE A 371 4.78 -10.83 13.65
CA PHE A 371 6.06 -10.13 13.62
C PHE A 371 7.00 -10.87 12.65
N GLY A 372 7.97 -10.16 12.08
CA GLY A 372 8.99 -10.73 11.18
C GLY A 372 8.72 -10.53 9.69
N THR A 373 7.59 -9.91 9.35
CA THR A 373 7.34 -9.35 8.01
C THR A 373 8.23 -8.13 7.75
N PRO A 374 8.55 -7.81 6.48
CA PRO A 374 9.47 -6.72 6.12
C PRO A 374 8.86 -5.31 6.26
N VAL A 375 8.20 -5.01 7.38
CA VAL A 375 7.60 -3.70 7.67
C VAL A 375 8.67 -2.61 7.68
N ASP A 376 9.87 -2.90 8.18
CA ASP A 376 11.01 -1.99 8.19
C ASP A 376 11.48 -1.59 6.77
N GLN A 377 11.34 -2.50 5.80
CA GLN A 377 11.62 -2.19 4.40
C GLN A 377 10.56 -1.24 3.83
N ILE A 378 9.29 -1.48 4.16
CA ILE A 378 8.17 -0.63 3.76
C ILE A 378 8.36 0.78 4.34
N GLU A 379 8.65 0.90 5.63
CA GLU A 379 8.94 2.15 6.33
C GLU A 379 10.04 2.96 5.64
N ARG A 380 11.17 2.32 5.32
CA ARG A 380 12.27 2.97 4.60
C ARG A 380 11.84 3.46 3.21
N GLN A 381 11.06 2.67 2.49
CA GLN A 381 10.58 3.02 1.15
C GLN A 381 9.62 4.21 1.17
N ILE A 382 8.71 4.28 2.14
CA ILE A 382 7.72 5.37 2.27
C ILE A 382 8.24 6.56 3.08
N SER A 383 9.36 6.38 3.79
CA SER A 383 10.02 7.35 4.67
C SER A 383 9.15 7.79 5.85
N LEU A 384 8.45 6.83 6.47
CA LEU A 384 7.62 7.00 7.65
C LEU A 384 7.88 5.88 8.65
N ASP A 385 7.60 6.16 9.92
CA ASP A 385 7.60 5.20 11.01
C ASP A 385 6.13 4.76 11.21
N ILE A 386 5.76 3.58 10.73
CA ILE A 386 4.41 3.02 10.86
C ILE A 386 4.44 1.85 11.85
N ASP A 387 3.33 1.63 12.55
CA ASP A 387 3.27 0.57 13.56
C ASP A 387 3.01 -0.82 12.96
N GLY A 388 2.73 -0.87 11.65
CA GLY A 388 2.47 -2.10 10.93
C GLY A 388 1.60 -1.95 9.69
N VAL A 389 1.21 -3.10 9.16
CA VAL A 389 0.32 -3.25 8.02
C VAL A 389 -0.95 -3.97 8.47
N LEU A 390 -2.10 -3.42 8.05
CA LEU A 390 -3.42 -4.01 8.21
C LEU A 390 -3.78 -4.73 6.91
N GLY A 391 -4.04 -6.04 7.01
CA GLY A 391 -4.37 -6.87 5.85
C GLY A 391 -5.85 -7.23 5.75
N THR A 392 -6.19 -8.07 4.77
CA THR A 392 -7.57 -8.51 4.54
C THR A 392 -8.17 -9.28 5.71
N GLY A 393 -7.34 -10.01 6.47
CA GLY A 393 -7.82 -10.80 7.60
C GLY A 393 -8.57 -9.98 8.65
N LEU A 394 -8.28 -8.68 8.79
CA LEU A 394 -8.99 -7.79 9.70
C LEU A 394 -10.17 -7.07 9.02
N LEU A 395 -10.12 -6.84 7.71
CA LEU A 395 -11.19 -6.15 6.98
C LEU A 395 -12.32 -7.07 6.50
N ALA A 396 -12.05 -8.36 6.29
CA ALA A 396 -13.02 -9.29 5.73
C ALA A 396 -14.36 -9.35 6.49
N PRO A 397 -14.40 -9.27 7.84
CA PRO A 397 -15.66 -9.25 8.58
C PRO A 397 -16.48 -7.95 8.43
N PHE A 398 -15.92 -6.93 7.78
CA PHE A 398 -16.60 -5.66 7.55
C PHE A 398 -17.00 -5.53 6.09
N ARG A 399 -18.17 -4.91 5.86
CA ARG A 399 -18.44 -4.26 4.58
C ARG A 399 -17.72 -2.91 4.59
N VAL A 400 -16.80 -2.75 3.65
CA VAL A 400 -15.95 -1.55 3.49
C VAL A 400 -16.45 -0.74 2.31
N THR A 401 -16.87 0.51 2.53
CA THR A 401 -17.31 1.42 1.46
C THR A 401 -16.45 2.67 1.39
N PHE A 402 -15.80 2.92 0.25
CA PHE A 402 -15.03 4.15 0.04
C PHE A 402 -15.96 5.35 -0.16
N GLY A 403 -15.76 6.39 0.66
CA GLY A 403 -16.48 7.66 0.59
C GLY A 403 -15.53 8.82 0.30
N ASP A 404 -16.11 9.99 -0.01
CA ASP A 404 -15.35 11.25 -0.20
C ASP A 404 -14.10 11.11 -1.09
N GLN A 405 -14.27 10.50 -2.27
CA GLN A 405 -13.17 10.25 -3.23
C GLN A 405 -12.00 9.46 -2.61
N GLY A 406 -12.28 8.58 -1.65
CA GLY A 406 -11.31 7.74 -0.95
C GLY A 406 -10.76 8.36 0.34
N ARG A 407 -11.04 9.63 0.66
CA ARG A 407 -10.53 10.28 1.89
C ARG A 407 -11.03 9.65 3.19
N LEU A 408 -12.07 8.83 3.09
CA LEU A 408 -12.58 8.02 4.18
C LEU A 408 -13.09 6.69 3.67
N MET A 409 -13.21 5.74 4.58
CA MET A 409 -14.02 4.54 4.39
C MET A 409 -15.07 4.44 5.49
N TRP A 410 -16.22 3.91 5.12
CA TRP A 410 -17.24 3.43 6.03
C TRP A 410 -16.98 1.95 6.29
N LEU A 411 -16.92 1.58 7.57
CA LEU A 411 -16.92 0.19 7.99
C LEU A 411 -18.31 -0.11 8.55
N GLU A 412 -18.98 -1.10 7.97
CA GLU A 412 -20.22 -1.67 8.50
C GLU A 412 -19.87 -3.06 9.05
N ASP A 413 -20.24 -3.32 10.30
CA ASP A 413 -20.14 -4.66 10.87
C ASP A 413 -21.27 -5.51 10.27
N THR A 414 -20.94 -6.31 9.25
CA THR A 414 -21.87 -7.28 8.67
C THR A 414 -22.08 -8.48 9.60
N GLY A 415 -21.26 -8.57 10.66
CA GLY A 415 -21.20 -9.62 11.64
C GLY A 415 -22.13 -9.43 12.85
N LEU A 416 -23.43 -9.63 12.63
CA LEU A 416 -24.22 -10.42 13.62
C LEU A 416 -23.52 -11.77 13.97
N LEU A 417 -22.50 -12.16 13.18
CA LEU A 417 -21.57 -13.27 13.32
C LEU A 417 -20.52 -13.11 14.44
N ILE A 418 -19.95 -11.93 14.70
CA ILE A 418 -19.02 -11.72 15.83
C ILE A 418 -19.78 -11.88 17.16
N GLN A 419 -21.03 -11.42 17.19
CA GLN A 419 -21.96 -11.65 18.30
C GLN A 419 -22.37 -13.12 18.46
N ARG A 420 -22.50 -13.91 17.38
CA ARG A 420 -22.71 -15.38 17.47
C ARG A 420 -21.46 -16.14 17.91
N MET A 421 -20.28 -15.80 17.39
CA MET A 421 -19.03 -16.44 17.78
C MET A 421 -18.70 -16.20 19.27
N LEU A 422 -19.06 -15.03 19.82
CA LEU A 422 -18.96 -14.73 21.24
C LEU A 422 -20.08 -15.37 22.09
N ALA A 423 -21.30 -15.50 21.55
CA ALA A 423 -22.41 -16.16 22.24
C ALA A 423 -22.25 -17.69 22.31
N GLU A 424 -21.69 -18.32 21.27
CA GLU A 424 -21.46 -19.78 21.21
C GLU A 424 -20.20 -20.21 21.99
N SER A 425 -19.21 -19.32 22.15
CA SER A 425 -18.05 -19.57 23.02
C SER A 425 -18.27 -19.23 24.50
N GLY A 426 -19.36 -18.52 24.83
CA GLY A 426 -19.76 -18.21 26.21
C GLY A 426 -20.82 -19.16 26.81
N GLY A 427 -21.36 -20.09 26.00
CA GLY A 427 -22.47 -20.98 26.37
C GLY A 427 -22.06 -22.45 26.54
N GLY A 428 -20.96 -22.74 27.23
CA GLY A 428 -20.59 -24.11 27.56
C GLY A 428 -21.57 -24.75 28.55
N GLN A 429 -22.57 -25.47 28.04
CA GLN A 429 -23.19 -26.55 28.80
C GLN A 429 -22.11 -27.61 29.08
N PRO A 430 -21.98 -28.11 30.33
CA PRO A 430 -21.00 -29.16 30.63
C PRO A 430 -21.44 -30.45 29.92
N TYR A 431 -20.64 -30.92 28.96
CA TYR A 431 -20.81 -32.26 28.40
C TYR A 431 -20.46 -33.31 29.47
N PRO A 432 -21.25 -34.39 29.61
CA PRO A 432 -20.89 -35.50 30.48
C PRO A 432 -19.63 -36.19 29.94
N GLU A 433 -18.65 -36.38 30.82
CA GLU A 433 -17.51 -37.27 30.56
C GLU A 433 -18.02 -38.71 30.40
N ASP A 434 -18.13 -39.18 29.17
CA ASP A 434 -18.08 -40.62 28.89
C ASP A 434 -17.20 -40.87 27.66
N ALA A 435 -16.10 -41.58 27.92
CA ALA A 435 -15.05 -41.89 26.98
C ALA A 435 -15.50 -42.94 25.95
N MET A 436 -15.42 -42.61 24.67
CA MET A 436 -15.47 -43.57 23.57
C MET A 436 -14.04 -43.80 23.04
N PRO A 437 -13.47 -45.01 23.15
CA PRO A 437 -12.15 -45.31 22.62
C PRO A 437 -12.24 -45.65 21.12
N GLY A 438 -11.43 -44.97 20.29
CA GLY A 438 -11.05 -45.50 18.97
C GLY A 438 -11.40 -44.69 17.72
N MET A 439 -11.59 -43.36 17.79
CA MET A 439 -11.65 -42.54 16.56
C MET A 439 -10.30 -41.83 16.30
N PRO A 440 -9.74 -41.92 15.07
CA PRO A 440 -8.55 -41.18 14.70
C PRO A 440 -8.83 -39.68 14.52
N ASP A 441 -7.82 -38.89 14.89
CA ASP A 441 -7.80 -37.42 14.93
C ASP A 441 -7.99 -36.80 13.54
N PRO A 442 -9.02 -35.94 13.32
CA PRO A 442 -9.29 -35.30 12.03
C PRO A 442 -8.32 -34.15 11.68
N LEU A 443 -7.30 -33.84 12.51
CA LEU A 443 -6.33 -32.78 12.24
C LEU A 443 -4.93 -33.25 11.80
N SER A 444 -4.76 -34.52 11.43
CA SER A 444 -3.54 -35.01 10.78
C SER A 444 -3.70 -35.08 9.24
N PRO A 445 -3.03 -34.22 8.44
CA PRO A 445 -3.16 -34.19 6.98
C PRO A 445 -2.37 -35.28 6.24
N PHE A 446 -1.77 -36.25 6.95
CA PHE A 446 -1.07 -37.37 6.34
C PHE A 446 -1.56 -38.70 6.92
N GLY A 447 -2.36 -39.41 6.13
CA GLY A 447 -2.67 -40.82 6.37
C GLY A 447 -1.41 -41.72 6.29
N PRO A 448 -1.49 -42.98 6.76
CA PRO A 448 -0.32 -43.85 6.86
C PRO A 448 0.29 -44.13 5.48
N GLN A 449 1.58 -43.83 5.34
CA GLN A 449 2.38 -44.16 4.15
C GLN A 449 2.52 -45.69 4.00
N PRO A 450 2.22 -46.26 2.82
CA PRO A 450 2.59 -47.64 2.50
C PRO A 450 4.10 -47.75 2.28
N GLY A 451 4.69 -48.76 2.90
CA GLY A 451 6.13 -49.02 2.90
C GLY A 451 6.74 -49.38 1.54
N LEU A 452 8.05 -49.14 1.49
CA LEU A 452 8.98 -49.52 0.44
C LEU A 452 8.97 -51.03 0.15
N GLY A 453 8.71 -51.39 -1.11
CA GLY A 453 8.86 -52.73 -1.67
C GLY A 453 9.63 -52.72 -3.00
N GLN A 454 10.57 -53.66 -3.12
CA GLN A 454 11.64 -53.81 -4.11
C GLN A 454 11.24 -54.05 -5.59
N PRO A 455 12.21 -54.00 -6.54
CA PRO A 455 11.96 -53.95 -7.98
C PRO A 455 11.95 -55.33 -8.66
N GLY A 456 11.15 -55.49 -9.70
CA GLY A 456 11.28 -56.62 -10.62
C GLY A 456 10.22 -56.66 -11.72
N GLY A 457 10.66 -56.97 -12.95
CA GLY A 457 9.82 -57.60 -13.97
C GLY A 457 9.51 -56.78 -15.22
N LEU A 458 10.39 -56.88 -16.22
CA LEU A 458 10.09 -56.65 -17.64
C LEU A 458 9.04 -57.66 -18.14
N VAL A 459 8.25 -57.28 -19.16
CA VAL A 459 8.05 -57.96 -20.47
C VAL A 459 7.00 -57.17 -21.31
N PRO A 460 7.07 -57.17 -22.66
CA PRO A 460 6.56 -56.10 -23.53
C PRO A 460 5.39 -56.51 -24.46
N GLN A 461 5.00 -55.55 -25.33
CA GLN A 461 4.26 -55.63 -26.63
C GLN A 461 2.79 -55.16 -26.66
N PRO A 462 2.22 -54.82 -27.84
CA PRO A 462 2.78 -54.04 -28.97
C PRO A 462 1.79 -53.05 -29.62
N GLY A 463 2.33 -52.06 -30.35
CA GLY A 463 1.99 -51.81 -31.76
C GLY A 463 0.71 -51.06 -32.16
N GLY A 464 0.92 -49.98 -32.93
CA GLY A 464 -0.04 -49.39 -33.89
C GLY A 464 -0.43 -47.96 -33.51
N GLY A 465 -0.13 -46.89 -34.23
CA GLY A 465 0.26 -46.74 -35.63
C GLY A 465 -0.72 -45.76 -36.31
N LEU A 466 -0.16 -44.73 -36.96
CA LEU A 466 -0.73 -43.85 -38.00
C LEU A 466 -1.41 -42.54 -37.59
N ALA A 467 -0.71 -41.44 -37.87
CA ALA A 467 -1.22 -40.15 -38.36
C ALA A 467 -0.96 -40.08 -39.89
N PRO A 468 -1.19 -38.97 -40.62
CA PRO A 468 -2.25 -37.94 -40.57
C PRO A 468 -2.99 -37.82 -41.94
N GLY A 469 -4.23 -37.34 -41.95
CA GLY A 469 -4.98 -37.05 -43.18
C GLY A 469 -5.16 -35.54 -43.37
N GLY A 470 -4.44 -34.96 -44.35
CA GLY A 470 -4.64 -33.59 -44.81
C GLY A 470 -5.86 -33.46 -45.72
N ASN A 471 -6.41 -32.25 -45.79
CA ASN A 471 -7.29 -31.86 -46.88
C ASN A 471 -7.03 -30.41 -47.28
N THR A 472 -6.79 -30.21 -48.56
CA THR A 472 -6.47 -28.96 -49.26
C THR A 472 -7.74 -28.34 -49.86
N SER A 473 -7.91 -27.02 -49.68
CA SER A 473 -8.38 -25.93 -50.60
C SER A 473 -9.54 -26.15 -51.61
N PRO A 474 -10.33 -25.14 -52.05
CA PRO A 474 -9.87 -23.76 -52.37
C PRO A 474 -10.85 -22.56 -52.19
N GLY A 475 -10.27 -21.35 -52.10
CA GLY A 475 -10.60 -20.13 -52.89
C GLY A 475 -11.96 -19.42 -52.73
N GLY A 476 -11.93 -18.10 -52.51
CA GLY A 476 -13.07 -17.24 -52.86
C GLY A 476 -13.15 -15.85 -52.22
N ASN A 477 -12.52 -14.87 -52.88
CA ASN A 477 -12.90 -13.46 -53.06
C ASN A 477 -13.31 -12.55 -51.88
N ALA A 478 -12.50 -11.52 -51.69
CA ALA A 478 -12.88 -10.22 -51.12
C ALA A 478 -13.68 -9.36 -52.12
N PRO A 479 -14.51 -8.43 -51.63
CA PRO A 479 -14.81 -7.19 -52.34
C PRO A 479 -14.16 -5.98 -51.64
N ALA A 480 -13.51 -5.16 -52.46
CA ALA A 480 -13.11 -3.80 -52.15
C ALA A 480 -14.34 -2.88 -52.11
N GLY A 481 -14.45 -2.06 -51.07
CA GLY A 481 -15.49 -1.04 -50.95
C GLY A 481 -14.96 0.19 -50.23
N GLY A 482 -14.34 1.10 -51.00
CA GLY A 482 -13.92 2.40 -50.51
C GLY A 482 -15.13 3.32 -50.25
N ALA A 483 -15.24 3.82 -49.02
CA ALA A 483 -16.15 4.91 -48.68
C ALA A 483 -15.33 6.20 -48.47
N LYS A 484 -15.56 7.18 -49.35
CA LYS A 484 -15.09 8.57 -49.19
C LYS A 484 -15.77 9.21 -47.97
N PRO A 485 -15.06 9.98 -47.12
CA PRO A 485 -15.71 10.84 -46.14
C PRO A 485 -16.33 12.08 -46.83
N PRO A 486 -17.55 12.51 -46.44
CA PRO A 486 -18.17 13.72 -46.96
C PRO A 486 -17.53 15.00 -46.38
N LYS A 487 -17.59 16.04 -47.21
CA LYS A 487 -17.04 17.39 -47.04
C LYS A 487 -17.56 18.11 -45.79
N LYS A 488 -16.66 18.92 -45.21
CA LYS A 488 -16.93 20.00 -44.25
C LYS A 488 -18.06 20.93 -44.73
N ALA A 489 -18.92 21.35 -43.80
CA ALA A 489 -19.78 22.53 -43.91
C ALA A 489 -19.29 23.62 -42.93
N PRO A 490 -19.59 24.91 -43.19
CA PRO A 490 -18.78 26.03 -42.75
C PRO A 490 -19.17 26.60 -41.38
N GLU A 491 -18.21 27.33 -40.81
CA GLU A 491 -18.33 28.18 -39.63
C GLU A 491 -19.48 29.20 -39.74
N ARG A 492 -20.11 29.47 -38.61
CA ARG A 492 -20.72 30.75 -38.25
C ARG A 492 -20.33 31.10 -36.83
#